data_AF-A0A812GW34-F1
#
_entry.id   AF-A0A812GW34-F1
#
_cell.length_a   1.000
_cell.length_b   1.000
_cell.length_c   1.000
_cell.angle_alpha   90.00
_cell.angle_beta   90.00
_cell.angle_gamma   90.00
#
_symmetry.space_group_name_H-M   'P 1'
#
loop_
_entity.id
_entity.type
_entity.pdbx_description
1 polymer ?
#
loop_
_entity_poly.entity_id
_entity_poly.type
_entity_poly.pdbx_seq_one_letter_code
_entity_poly.pdbx_strand_id
1 'polypeptide(L)'
;MNSDAKQLLEHLCHQYDKLSQDLESRPFPEFSETISHPLGNCFVHCSVGSQRFSIVSVNFAPKIRGQGVFTSFLSYVRNHPYQYQGVEVAIIENQHLAKRLLSRGWEYKSLFSRLFFSHKPTLIKDFQYTS
;
A
#
# COMPACT_ATOMS: atom_id res chain seq x y z
N MET A 1 8.47 -11.47 -12.51
CA MET A 1 8.17 -10.13 -13.06
C MET A 1 8.94 -9.93 -14.35
N ASN A 2 8.25 -9.51 -15.42
CA ASN A 2 8.85 -9.03 -16.67
C ASN A 2 9.47 -7.63 -16.48
N SER A 3 10.09 -7.09 -17.53
CA SER A 3 10.72 -5.76 -17.52
C SER A 3 9.76 -4.66 -17.05
N ASP A 4 8.57 -4.61 -17.64
CA ASP A 4 7.54 -3.62 -17.34
C ASP A 4 7.10 -3.69 -15.86
N ALA A 5 6.93 -4.90 -15.33
CA ALA A 5 6.55 -5.11 -13.93
C ALA A 5 7.67 -4.71 -12.96
N LYS A 6 8.94 -4.95 -13.32
CA LYS A 6 10.09 -4.47 -12.53
C LYS A 6 10.17 -2.94 -12.55
N GLN A 7 10.02 -2.33 -13.72
CA GLN A 7 10.01 -0.88 -13.87
C GLN A 7 8.89 -0.24 -13.04
N LEU A 8 7.67 -0.79 -13.07
CA LEU A 8 6.59 -0.29 -12.22
C LEU A 8 6.92 -0.45 -10.74
N LEU A 9 7.46 -1.60 -10.32
CA LEU A 9 7.86 -1.83 -8.92
C LEU A 9 8.89 -0.78 -8.47
N GLU A 10 9.95 -0.58 -9.23
CA GLU A 10 11.01 0.39 -8.93
C GLU A 10 10.46 1.81 -8.84
N HIS A 11 9.57 2.18 -9.77
CA HIS A 11 8.91 3.48 -9.76
C HIS A 11 8.04 3.67 -8.51
N LEU A 12 7.24 2.66 -8.13
CA LEU A 12 6.42 2.71 -6.93
C LEU A 12 7.26 2.88 -5.68
N CYS A 13 8.35 2.11 -5.52
CA CYS A 13 9.26 2.24 -4.38
C CYS A 13 9.86 3.65 -4.32
N HIS A 14 10.47 4.11 -5.42
CA HIS A 14 11.13 5.42 -5.46
C HIS A 14 10.20 6.59 -5.14
N GLN A 15 8.98 6.57 -5.66
CA GLN A 15 8.00 7.62 -5.39
C GLN A 15 7.46 7.54 -3.96
N TYR A 16 7.32 6.32 -3.43
CA TYR A 16 6.95 6.12 -2.03
C TYR A 16 8.00 6.70 -1.07
N ASP A 17 9.27 6.46 -1.35
CA ASP A 17 10.39 6.99 -0.56
C ASP A 17 10.42 8.51 -0.58
N LYS A 18 10.17 9.12 -1.76
CA LYS A 18 10.07 10.57 -1.90
C LYS A 18 8.94 11.16 -1.07
N LEU A 19 7.75 10.56 -1.15
CA LEU A 19 6.62 10.98 -0.31
C LEU A 19 7.03 10.90 1.16
N SER A 20 7.69 9.81 1.57
CA SER A 20 8.15 9.65 2.95
C SER A 20 9.11 10.76 3.40
N GLN A 21 10.12 11.07 2.59
CA GLN A 21 11.12 12.10 2.88
C GLN A 21 10.51 13.51 2.96
N ASP A 22 9.60 13.84 2.04
CA ASP A 22 8.94 15.15 2.03
C ASP A 22 8.15 15.40 3.33
N LEU A 23 7.70 14.34 4.01
CA LEU A 23 6.84 14.41 5.18
C LEU A 23 7.61 14.37 6.50
N GLU A 24 8.82 13.79 6.53
CA GLU A 24 9.75 13.95 7.67
C GLU A 24 10.03 15.43 7.98
N SER A 25 9.89 16.31 6.98
CA SER A 25 10.06 17.75 7.15
C SER A 25 8.84 18.50 7.75
N ARG A 26 7.69 17.83 7.96
CA ARG A 26 6.42 18.50 8.32
C ARG A 26 5.87 18.02 9.68
N PRO A 27 5.46 18.93 10.59
CA PRO A 27 4.97 18.55 11.92
C PRO A 27 3.57 17.93 11.94
N PHE A 28 2.74 18.10 10.90
CA PHE A 28 1.40 17.50 10.77
C PHE A 28 1.09 17.18 9.30
N PRO A 29 1.70 16.13 8.73
CA PRO A 29 1.56 15.82 7.32
C PRO A 29 0.14 15.34 6.98
N GLU A 30 -0.55 16.08 6.12
CA GLU A 30 -1.74 15.61 5.40
C GLU A 30 -1.43 15.57 3.91
N PHE A 31 -1.68 14.43 3.27
CA PHE A 31 -1.61 14.35 1.81
C PHE A 31 -2.50 13.24 1.25
N SER A 32 -2.84 13.38 -0.03
CA SER A 32 -3.56 12.40 -0.83
C SER A 32 -2.96 12.41 -2.22
N GLU A 33 -2.00 11.52 -2.47
CA GLU A 33 -1.17 11.53 -3.67
C GLU A 33 -1.35 10.25 -4.49
N THR A 34 -1.38 10.40 -5.81
CA THR A 34 -1.43 9.25 -6.71
C THR A 34 -0.10 9.09 -7.41
N ILE A 35 0.67 8.07 -7.00
CA ILE A 35 1.86 7.62 -7.73
C ILE A 35 1.39 7.08 -9.09
N SER A 36 1.66 7.83 -10.14
CA SER A 36 1.12 7.57 -11.49
C SER A 36 2.19 7.06 -12.44
N HIS A 37 1.90 5.94 -13.11
CA HIS A 37 2.78 5.36 -14.12
C HIS A 37 1.94 4.80 -15.29
N PRO A 38 2.44 4.82 -16.55
CA PRO A 38 1.72 4.23 -17.69
C PRO A 38 1.29 2.76 -17.53
N LEU A 39 1.92 2.06 -16.59
CA LEU A 39 1.68 0.64 -16.29
C LEU A 39 0.74 0.42 -15.09
N GLY A 40 0.41 1.49 -14.36
CA GLY A 40 -0.49 1.42 -13.22
C GLY A 40 -0.30 2.57 -12.25
N ASN A 41 -1.29 2.74 -11.37
CA ASN A 41 -1.32 3.80 -10.38
C ASN A 41 -1.44 3.22 -8.97
N CYS A 42 -0.93 3.95 -7.99
CA CYS A 42 -1.05 3.66 -6.57
C CYS A 42 -1.46 4.94 -5.82
N PHE A 43 -2.63 4.92 -5.19
CA PHE A 43 -3.11 6.02 -4.38
C PHE A 43 -2.62 5.85 -2.94
N VAL A 44 -1.97 6.89 -2.41
CA VAL A 44 -1.37 6.93 -1.07
C VAL A 44 -1.95 8.11 -0.31
N HIS A 45 -2.29 7.90 0.95
CA HIS A 45 -2.93 8.89 1.82
C HIS A 45 -2.27 8.94 3.19
N CYS A 46 -2.13 10.14 3.77
CA CYS A 46 -1.86 10.34 5.18
C CYS A 46 -2.90 11.28 5.75
N SER A 47 -3.62 10.81 6.78
CA SER A 47 -4.67 11.58 7.43
C SER A 47 -4.08 12.65 8.35
N VAL A 48 -4.80 13.77 8.52
CA VAL A 48 -4.45 14.82 9.49
C VAL A 48 -4.22 14.23 10.87
N GLY A 49 -3.12 14.64 11.53
CA GLY A 49 -2.76 14.18 12.87
C GLY A 49 -2.26 12.72 12.92
N SER A 50 -2.12 12.07 11.76
CA SER A 50 -1.45 10.79 11.60
C SER A 50 -0.05 11.02 11.04
N GLN A 51 0.91 10.21 11.48
CA GLN A 51 2.19 10.04 10.78
C GLN A 51 2.19 8.73 9.95
N ARG A 52 1.02 8.10 9.80
CA ARG A 52 0.85 6.84 9.08
C ARG A 52 0.40 7.09 7.65
N PHE A 53 1.12 6.44 6.74
CA PHE A 53 0.81 6.39 5.32
C PHE A 53 -0.25 5.32 5.10
N SER A 54 -0.97 5.37 3.99
CA SER A 54 -1.99 4.39 3.61
C SER A 54 -1.98 4.20 2.12
N ILE A 55 -1.58 3.02 1.63
CA ILE A 55 -1.73 2.62 0.23
C ILE A 55 -3.20 2.30 -0.03
N VAL A 56 -4.00 3.35 -0.22
CA VAL A 56 -5.44 3.24 -0.33
C VAL A 56 -5.85 2.38 -1.51
N SER A 57 -5.32 2.54 -2.71
CA SER A 57 -5.75 1.71 -3.85
C SER A 57 -4.65 1.50 -4.88
N VAL A 58 -4.74 0.42 -5.64
CA VAL A 58 -3.84 0.16 -6.78
C VAL A 58 -4.64 -0.23 -8.01
N ASN A 59 -4.27 0.32 -9.16
CA ASN A 59 -4.83 -0.06 -10.45
C ASN A 59 -3.70 -0.32 -11.44
N PHE A 60 -3.40 -1.59 -11.70
CA PHE A 60 -2.34 -1.99 -12.61
C PHE A 60 -2.90 -2.42 -13.97
N ALA A 61 -2.16 -2.12 -15.04
CA ALA A 61 -2.51 -2.55 -16.40
C ALA A 61 -2.64 -4.09 -16.46
N PRO A 62 -3.54 -4.65 -17.29
CA PRO A 62 -3.78 -6.10 -17.36
C PRO A 62 -2.50 -6.92 -17.53
N LYS A 63 -1.56 -6.46 -18.38
CA LYS A 63 -0.27 -7.12 -18.61
C LYS A 63 0.64 -7.20 -17.39
N ILE A 64 0.39 -6.39 -16.36
CA ILE A 64 1.19 -6.33 -15.12
C ILE A 64 0.57 -7.18 -14.00
N ARG A 65 -0.74 -7.43 -14.06
CA ARG A 65 -1.47 -8.18 -13.04
C ARG A 65 -0.92 -9.61 -12.94
N GLY A 66 -0.94 -10.18 -11.74
CA GLY A 66 -0.44 -11.53 -11.49
C GLY A 66 1.08 -11.67 -11.42
N GLN A 67 1.85 -10.64 -11.79
CA GLN A 67 3.31 -10.71 -11.79
C GLN A 67 3.97 -10.48 -10.41
N GLY A 68 3.19 -10.14 -9.39
CA GLY A 68 3.69 -9.96 -8.02
C GLY A 68 4.19 -8.55 -7.69
N VAL A 69 3.92 -7.54 -8.53
CA VAL A 69 4.34 -6.14 -8.29
C VAL A 69 3.85 -5.63 -6.94
N PHE A 70 2.53 -5.69 -6.67
CA PHE A 70 1.98 -5.16 -5.41
C PHE A 70 2.54 -5.89 -4.18
N THR A 71 2.66 -7.21 -4.27
CA THR A 71 3.21 -8.01 -3.17
C THR A 71 4.67 -7.69 -2.90
N SER A 72 5.46 -7.42 -3.94
CA SER A 72 6.86 -7.04 -3.82
C SER A 72 6.99 -5.61 -3.27
N PHE A 73 6.10 -4.71 -3.71
CA PHE A 73 6.02 -3.34 -3.19
C PHE A 73 5.69 -3.33 -1.68
N LEU A 74 4.67 -4.07 -1.24
CA LEU A 74 4.37 -4.22 0.19
C LEU A 74 5.53 -4.84 0.98
N SER A 75 6.28 -5.77 0.38
CA SER A 75 7.45 -6.37 1.02
C SER A 75 8.60 -5.37 1.13
N TYR A 76 8.77 -4.52 0.11
CA TYR A 76 9.74 -3.44 0.11
C TYR A 76 9.43 -2.45 1.24
N VAL A 77 8.21 -1.92 1.30
CA VAL A 77 7.77 -0.98 2.34
C VAL A 77 7.97 -1.56 3.74
N ARG A 78 7.57 -2.82 3.96
CA ARG A 78 7.81 -3.51 5.24
C ARG A 78 9.28 -3.52 5.66
N ASN A 79 10.19 -3.71 4.71
CA ASN A 79 11.61 -3.87 4.98
C ASN A 79 12.36 -2.52 5.03
N HIS A 80 11.70 -1.41 4.71
CA HIS A 80 12.23 -0.06 4.80
C HIS A 80 11.34 0.74 5.77
N PRO A 81 11.40 0.44 7.08
CA PRO A 81 10.63 1.19 8.06
C PRO A 81 11.14 2.63 8.10
N TYR A 82 10.36 3.55 7.54
CA TYR A 82 10.55 4.98 7.74
C TYR A 82 10.24 5.34 9.21
N GLN A 83 10.77 6.47 9.71
CA GLN A 83 10.74 6.86 11.13
C GLN A 83 9.34 6.94 11.77
N TYR A 84 8.27 6.75 10.99
CA TYR A 84 6.90 6.74 11.44
C TYR A 84 6.29 5.33 11.40
N GLN A 85 6.12 4.77 12.59
CA GLN A 85 5.62 3.43 12.84
C GLN A 85 4.25 3.16 12.19
N GLY A 86 4.24 2.28 11.19
CA GLY A 86 3.06 1.46 10.86
C GLY A 86 2.46 1.73 9.49
N VAL A 87 2.66 0.77 8.60
CA VAL A 87 2.00 0.62 7.30
C VAL A 87 0.48 0.56 7.46
N GLU A 88 -0.15 1.58 6.90
CA GLU A 88 -0.99 1.49 5.71
C GLU A 88 -2.28 0.67 5.71
N VAL A 89 -3.38 1.43 5.69
CA VAL A 89 -4.69 0.97 5.24
C VAL A 89 -4.63 0.75 3.73
N ALA A 90 -4.84 -0.50 3.29
CA ALA A 90 -5.09 -0.79 1.89
C ALA A 90 -6.57 -1.06 1.62
N ILE A 91 -7.20 -0.19 0.82
CA ILE A 91 -8.52 -0.43 0.21
C ILE A 91 -8.29 -1.17 -1.10
N ILE A 92 -8.20 -2.49 -0.98
CA ILE A 92 -7.92 -3.33 -2.14
C ILE A 92 -9.23 -3.66 -2.81
N GLU A 93 -9.55 -2.91 -3.88
CA GLU A 93 -10.66 -3.20 -4.78
C GLU A 93 -10.33 -4.37 -5.73
N ASN A 94 -9.75 -5.45 -5.20
CA ASN A 94 -9.43 -6.67 -5.92
C ASN A 94 -9.55 -7.89 -5.00
N GLN A 95 -10.67 -8.61 -5.11
CA GLN A 95 -11.00 -9.77 -4.26
C GLN A 95 -9.91 -10.87 -4.28
N HIS A 96 -9.24 -11.10 -5.42
CA HIS A 96 -8.18 -12.11 -5.49
C HIS A 96 -6.92 -11.69 -4.73
N LEU A 97 -6.61 -10.39 -4.74
CA LEU A 97 -5.49 -9.83 -4.01
C LEU A 97 -5.78 -9.82 -2.50
N ALA A 98 -7.01 -9.48 -2.10
CA ALA A 98 -7.44 -9.54 -0.71
C ALA A 98 -7.30 -10.96 -0.10
N LYS A 99 -7.74 -12.01 -0.81
CA LYS A 99 -7.56 -13.41 -0.37
C LYS A 99 -6.10 -13.78 -0.12
N ARG A 100 -5.18 -13.36 -1.00
CA ARG A 100 -3.73 -13.61 -0.85
C ARG A 100 -3.09 -12.82 0.29
N LEU A 101 -3.67 -11.69 0.67
CA LEU A 101 -3.16 -10.86 1.77
C LEU A 101 -3.67 -11.34 3.12
N LEU A 102 -4.92 -11.82 3.19
CA LEU A 102 -5.44 -12.53 4.35
C LEU A 102 -4.56 -13.74 4.70
N SER A 103 -4.17 -14.55 3.70
CA SER A 103 -3.26 -15.69 3.93
C SER A 103 -1.83 -15.29 4.33
N ARG A 104 -1.51 -14.00 4.36
CA ARG A 104 -0.23 -13.42 4.82
C ARG A 104 -0.39 -12.67 6.14
N GLY A 105 -1.48 -12.91 6.87
CA GLY A 105 -1.75 -12.34 8.19
C GLY A 105 -2.14 -10.86 8.14
N TRP A 106 -2.80 -10.42 7.07
CA TRP A 106 -3.53 -9.15 7.08
C TRP A 106 -4.93 -9.40 7.65
N GLU A 107 -5.45 -8.47 8.44
CA GLU A 107 -6.76 -8.56 9.09
C GLU A 107 -7.74 -7.55 8.48
N TYR A 108 -9.04 -7.79 8.62
CA TYR A 108 -10.03 -6.79 8.21
C TYR A 108 -10.07 -5.63 9.21
N LYS A 109 -10.21 -4.39 8.72
CA LYS A 109 -10.31 -3.19 9.57
C LYS A 109 -11.43 -3.28 10.62
N SER A 110 -12.51 -3.99 10.33
CA SER A 110 -13.53 -4.33 11.32
C SER A 110 -14.32 -5.59 10.94
N LEU A 111 -14.93 -6.25 11.93
CA LEU A 111 -15.89 -7.34 11.70
C LEU A 111 -17.09 -6.90 10.82
N PHE A 112 -17.47 -5.62 10.87
CA PHE A 112 -18.51 -5.04 10.00
C PHE A 112 -18.05 -4.94 8.53
N SER A 113 -16.79 -4.61 8.28
CA SER A 113 -16.24 -4.59 6.91
C SER A 113 -16.18 -5.98 6.27
N ARG A 114 -16.09 -7.04 7.07
CA ARG A 114 -16.16 -8.45 6.62
C ARG A 114 -17.56 -8.83 6.11
N LEU A 115 -18.62 -8.31 6.73
CA LEU A 115 -20.02 -8.64 6.40
C LEU A 115 -20.64 -7.73 5.33
N PHE A 116 -20.38 -6.42 5.37
CA PHE A 116 -21.08 -5.44 4.53
C PHE A 116 -20.28 -4.94 3.31
N PHE A 117 -18.96 -5.16 3.28
CA PHE A 117 -18.08 -4.74 2.18
C PHE A 117 -17.35 -5.92 1.53
N SER A 118 -18.07 -7.03 1.32
CA SER A 118 -17.55 -8.22 0.60
C SER A 118 -16.99 -7.90 -0.81
N HIS A 119 -17.40 -6.76 -1.39
CA HIS A 119 -16.89 -6.22 -2.65
C HIS A 119 -15.71 -5.25 -2.51
N LYS A 120 -15.43 -4.69 -1.32
CA LYS A 120 -14.36 -3.73 -1.04
C LYS A 120 -13.68 -4.00 0.30
N PRO A 121 -12.84 -5.04 0.40
CA PRO A 121 -12.18 -5.40 1.65
C PRO A 121 -11.12 -4.36 2.05
N THR A 122 -11.35 -3.69 3.18
CA THR A 122 -10.32 -2.87 3.83
C THR A 122 -9.49 -3.76 4.75
N LEU A 123 -8.24 -4.01 4.37
CA LEU A 123 -7.31 -4.82 5.15
C LEU A 123 -6.31 -3.92 5.89
N ILE A 124 -6.00 -4.30 7.13
CA ILE A 124 -5.02 -3.66 8.02
C ILE A 124 -3.98 -4.69 8.42
N LYS A 125 -2.73 -4.25 8.52
CA LYS A 125 -1.69 -5.01 9.20
C LYS A 125 -0.74 -4.06 9.91
N ASP A 126 -0.71 -4.12 11.24
CA ASP A 126 0.30 -3.42 12.02
C ASP A 126 1.63 -4.17 11.89
N PHE A 127 2.69 -3.47 11.52
CA PHE A 127 4.05 -4.02 11.50
C PHE A 127 4.67 -3.75 12.86
N GLN A 128 4.49 -4.69 13.79
CA GLN A 128 5.15 -4.63 15.08
C GLN A 128 6.63 -5.02 14.94
N TYR A 129 7.49 -4.31 15.67
CA TYR A 129 8.88 -4.71 15.89
C TYR A 129 8.88 -6.11 16.53
N THR A 130 9.61 -7.05 15.94
CA THR A 130 10.10 -8.20 16.72
C THR A 130 11.35 -7.70 17.44
N SER A 131 11.30 -7.72 18.77
CA SER A 131 12.47 -7.50 19.62
C SER A 131 13.41 -8.70 19.52
#